data_AF-A0A2V9QVH9-F1
#
_entry.id   AF-A0A2V9QVH9-F1
#
_cell.length_a   1.000
_cell.length_b   1.000
_cell.length_c   1.000
_cell.angle_alpha   90.00
_cell.angle_beta   90.00
_cell.angle_gamma   90.00
#
_symmetry.space_group_name_H-M   'P 1'
#
loop_
_entity.id
_entity.type
_entity.pdbx_description
1 polymer ?
#
loop_
_entity_poly.entity_id
_entity_poly.type
_entity_poly.pdbx_seq_one_letter_code
_entity_poly.pdbx_strand_id
1 'polypeptide(L)'
;MAVADLAAEFFETELLRATVAAQGIFGTFAGPWSAGTGLTYLLRAAHGTPSFAQGGIGAITQAMAAAAQKAGAEVRAGAEVIEISVKSNVAQGVVLSTGEQILARAVISNADPKRTFLKLTDPSLLSPTFTKRLQNYRMNGTVAKVNLALSALPTFNGLNGNAEALARRIHIGPEIDYLERAFDESKYGNFSRAPYLELTIPSLTDPSLAPEGKHVMSIYMQYAPYKLKNGNWEEQRTALGDTVVKTLAQYAPDLPGKILSHQIITPADLEEQYGLTGGHIFHGELALDQIFTMRPMLDWARYRTPIDNLYLCGSGTHPGTGLTGASGANAAREIIKDIKARR
;
A
#
# COMPACT_ATOMS: atom_id res chain seq x y z
N MET A 1 11.45 -20.06 -1.81
CA MET A 1 12.10 -20.00 -0.47
C MET A 1 11.47 -18.89 0.36
N ALA A 2 11.63 -18.97 1.68
CA ALA A 2 11.33 -17.87 2.58
C ALA A 2 12.43 -16.79 2.51
N VAL A 3 12.13 -15.55 2.89
CA VAL A 3 13.13 -14.48 2.89
C VAL A 3 14.14 -14.65 4.02
N ALA A 4 13.77 -15.31 5.12
CA ALA A 4 14.69 -15.70 6.19
C ALA A 4 15.80 -16.62 5.67
N ASP A 5 15.45 -17.68 4.92
CA ASP A 5 16.41 -18.58 4.29
C ASP A 5 17.35 -17.80 3.36
N LEU A 6 16.77 -16.97 2.48
CA LEU A 6 17.53 -16.17 1.53
C LEU A 6 18.51 -15.23 2.23
N ALA A 7 18.09 -14.55 3.30
CA ALA A 7 18.96 -13.66 4.04
C ALA A 7 20.09 -14.42 4.76
N ALA A 8 19.81 -15.62 5.28
CA ALA A 8 20.79 -16.45 5.97
C ALA A 8 21.90 -16.98 5.05
N GLU A 9 21.64 -17.14 3.74
CA GLU A 9 22.65 -17.54 2.76
C GLU A 9 23.76 -16.48 2.56
N PHE A 10 23.44 -15.20 2.73
CA PHE A 10 24.35 -14.09 2.40
C PHE A 10 24.87 -13.29 3.59
N PHE A 11 24.20 -13.35 4.74
CA PHE A 11 24.53 -12.52 5.91
C PHE A 11 24.70 -13.38 7.17
N GLU A 12 25.65 -13.01 8.02
CA GLU A 12 25.92 -13.69 9.29
C GLU A 12 25.22 -13.02 10.49
N THR A 13 25.05 -11.69 10.45
CA THR A 13 24.49 -10.93 11.58
C THR A 13 22.96 -10.85 11.50
N GLU A 14 22.28 -11.08 12.63
CA GLU A 14 20.81 -10.98 12.72
C GLU A 14 20.26 -9.62 12.31
N LEU A 15 20.95 -8.52 12.65
CA LEU A 15 20.52 -7.17 12.26
C LEU A 15 20.40 -7.00 10.74
N LEU A 16 21.40 -7.46 9.98
CA LEU A 16 21.36 -7.40 8.51
C LEU A 16 20.31 -8.37 7.95
N ARG A 17 20.22 -9.59 8.49
CA ARG A 17 19.21 -10.57 8.07
C ARG A 17 17.80 -10.02 8.23
N ALA A 18 17.49 -9.47 9.40
CA ALA A 18 16.20 -8.89 9.70
C ALA A 18 15.89 -7.67 8.82
N THR A 19 16.88 -6.80 8.57
CA THR A 19 16.72 -5.64 7.68
C THR A 19 16.39 -6.07 6.24
N VAL A 20 17.05 -7.11 5.72
CA VAL A 20 16.76 -7.66 4.38
C VAL A 20 15.40 -8.36 4.36
N ALA A 21 15.13 -9.22 5.36
CA ALA A 21 13.88 -9.96 5.47
C ALA A 21 12.66 -9.03 5.56
N ALA A 22 12.78 -7.92 6.27
CA ALA A 22 11.74 -6.91 6.41
C ALA A 22 11.22 -6.36 5.07
N GLN A 23 12.08 -6.25 4.06
CA GLN A 23 11.68 -5.82 2.72
C GLN A 23 10.84 -6.88 1.98
N GLY A 24 10.98 -8.16 2.33
CA GLY A 24 10.19 -9.27 1.77
C GLY A 24 8.82 -9.47 2.42
N ILE A 25 8.57 -8.84 3.58
CA ILE A 25 7.30 -8.97 4.32
C ILE A 25 6.47 -7.69 4.35
N PHE A 26 7.07 -6.53 4.04
CA PHE A 26 6.38 -5.23 4.10
C PHE A 26 5.10 -5.21 3.27
N GLY A 27 3.98 -4.86 3.91
CA GLY A 27 2.67 -4.76 3.29
C GLY A 27 2.03 -6.08 2.86
N THR A 28 2.54 -7.21 3.36
CA THR A 28 1.99 -8.55 3.08
C THR A 28 1.45 -9.22 4.34
N PHE A 29 0.49 -10.13 4.19
CA PHE A 29 0.03 -11.00 5.28
C PHE A 29 0.94 -12.24 5.38
N ALA A 30 2.22 -12.04 5.66
CA ALA A 30 3.23 -13.09 5.75
C ALA A 30 4.35 -12.73 6.74
N GLY A 31 4.89 -13.73 7.43
CA GLY A 31 6.10 -13.63 8.27
C GLY A 31 7.37 -13.98 7.48
N PRO A 32 8.57 -13.66 7.99
CA PRO A 32 9.83 -13.92 7.30
C PRO A 32 10.06 -15.39 6.93
N TRP A 33 9.48 -16.35 7.65
CA TRP A 33 9.55 -17.78 7.35
C TRP A 33 8.48 -18.27 6.35
N SER A 34 7.54 -17.40 5.96
CA SER A 34 6.48 -17.76 5.03
C SER A 34 7.01 -17.98 3.62
N ALA A 35 6.52 -19.02 2.94
CA ALA A 35 6.90 -19.31 1.56
C ALA A 35 6.55 -18.14 0.62
N GLY A 36 7.49 -17.77 -0.24
CA GLY A 36 7.29 -16.74 -1.27
C GLY A 36 7.72 -15.34 -0.85
N THR A 37 8.03 -15.09 0.42
CA THR A 37 8.54 -13.78 0.88
C THR A 37 9.89 -13.41 0.25
N GLY A 38 10.72 -14.41 -0.10
CA GLY A 38 11.92 -14.19 -0.89
C GLY A 38 11.63 -13.61 -2.28
N LEU A 39 10.54 -14.03 -2.93
CA LEU A 39 10.10 -13.44 -4.20
C LEU A 39 9.64 -12.00 -4.02
N THR A 40 8.87 -11.70 -2.96
CA THR A 40 8.45 -10.34 -2.63
C THR A 40 9.65 -9.41 -2.48
N TYR A 41 10.71 -9.87 -1.80
CA TYR A 41 11.96 -9.15 -1.69
C TYR A 41 12.60 -8.88 -3.05
N LEU A 42 12.75 -9.90 -3.89
CA LEU A 42 13.37 -9.77 -5.22
C LEU A 42 12.60 -8.82 -6.14
N LEU A 43 11.27 -8.87 -6.12
CA LEU A 43 10.44 -7.95 -6.88
C LEU A 43 10.65 -6.51 -6.42
N ARG A 44 10.73 -6.28 -5.12
CA ARG A 44 10.99 -4.96 -4.56
C ARG A 44 12.41 -4.47 -4.89
N ALA A 45 13.40 -5.36 -4.86
CA ALA A 45 14.78 -5.04 -5.23
C ALA A 45 14.94 -4.75 -6.74
N ALA A 46 14.09 -5.31 -7.59
CA ALA A 46 14.05 -4.99 -9.02
C ALA A 46 13.48 -3.60 -9.30
N HIS A 47 12.76 -3.00 -8.35
CA HIS A 47 12.35 -1.61 -8.41
C HIS A 47 13.51 -0.76 -7.87
N GLY A 48 14.00 0.17 -8.70
CA GLY A 48 15.26 0.90 -8.46
C GLY A 48 15.34 1.69 -7.14
N THR A 49 16.42 2.45 -6.98
CA THR A 49 16.76 3.09 -5.71
C THR A 49 15.64 4.01 -5.18
N PRO A 50 15.21 3.86 -3.91
CA PRO A 50 14.21 4.73 -3.31
C PRO A 50 14.72 6.17 -3.27
N SER A 51 13.83 7.11 -3.59
CA SER A 51 14.13 8.55 -3.68
C SER A 51 13.07 9.36 -2.95
N PHE A 52 13.48 10.52 -2.41
CA PHE A 52 12.54 11.51 -1.88
C PHE A 52 12.22 12.53 -2.97
N ALA A 53 10.94 12.85 -3.13
CA ALA A 53 10.51 13.95 -3.97
C ALA A 53 10.39 15.22 -3.11
N GLN A 54 10.92 16.33 -3.63
CA GLN A 54 10.67 17.65 -3.06
C GLN A 54 9.16 17.96 -3.11
N GLY A 55 8.61 18.50 -2.02
CA GLY A 55 7.18 18.66 -1.79
C GLY A 55 6.45 17.36 -1.42
N GLY A 56 7.19 16.26 -1.19
CA GLY A 56 6.63 14.95 -0.86
C GLY A 56 5.87 14.28 -2.00
N ILE A 57 5.12 13.22 -1.69
CA ILE A 57 4.41 12.43 -2.71
C ILE A 57 3.27 13.20 -3.38
N GLY A 58 2.70 14.19 -2.70
CA GLY A 58 1.69 15.08 -3.28
C GLY A 58 2.22 15.88 -4.46
N ALA A 59 3.48 16.31 -4.45
CA ALA A 59 4.07 17.02 -5.58
C ALA A 59 4.12 16.14 -6.85
N ILE A 60 4.39 14.84 -6.70
CA ILE A 60 4.37 13.89 -7.83
C ILE A 60 2.96 13.79 -8.42
N THR A 61 1.94 13.60 -7.58
CA THR A 61 0.56 13.45 -8.07
C THR A 61 0.04 14.73 -8.71
N GLN A 62 0.39 15.91 -8.17
CA GLN A 62 0.06 17.20 -8.78
C GLN A 62 0.78 17.41 -10.13
N ALA A 63 2.05 17.03 -10.24
CA ALA A 63 2.78 17.09 -11.50
C ALA A 63 2.16 16.16 -12.56
N MET A 64 1.74 14.94 -12.17
CA MET A 64 1.02 14.02 -13.05
C MET A 64 -0.32 14.60 -13.52
N ALA A 65 -1.09 15.21 -12.62
CA ALA A 65 -2.37 15.85 -12.96
C ALA A 65 -2.17 17.00 -13.95
N ALA A 66 -1.20 17.89 -13.69
CA ALA A 66 -0.87 19.00 -14.58
C ALA A 66 -0.40 18.52 -15.97
N ALA A 67 0.43 17.47 -16.02
CA ALA A 67 0.86 16.88 -17.29
C ALA A 67 -0.31 16.29 -18.09
N ALA A 68 -1.24 15.60 -17.42
CA ALA A 68 -2.44 15.06 -18.05
C ALA A 68 -3.36 16.17 -18.58
N GLN A 69 -3.59 17.22 -17.79
CA GLN A 69 -4.39 18.38 -18.21
C GLN A 69 -3.78 19.11 -19.41
N LYS A 70 -2.45 19.30 -19.42
CA LYS A 70 -1.73 19.86 -20.56
C LYS A 70 -1.88 19.02 -21.83
N ALA A 71 -2.02 17.70 -21.68
CA ALA A 71 -2.30 16.78 -22.78
C ALA A 71 -3.79 16.69 -23.17
N GLY A 72 -4.65 17.50 -22.55
CA GLY A 72 -6.08 17.59 -22.85
C GLY A 72 -6.99 16.70 -21.99
N ALA A 73 -6.49 16.10 -20.91
CA ALA A 73 -7.32 15.36 -19.97
C ALA A 73 -8.12 16.29 -19.05
N GLU A 74 -9.34 15.90 -18.72
CA GLU A 74 -10.13 16.54 -17.67
C GLU A 74 -9.94 15.78 -16.35
N VAL A 75 -9.76 16.51 -15.24
CA VAL A 75 -9.64 15.92 -13.90
C VAL A 75 -10.76 16.48 -13.02
N ARG A 76 -11.66 15.60 -12.57
CA ARG A 76 -12.77 15.94 -11.67
C ARG A 76 -12.51 15.38 -10.28
N ALA A 77 -12.31 16.25 -9.29
CA ALA A 77 -12.28 15.89 -7.87
C ALA A 77 -13.70 15.96 -7.27
N GLY A 78 -13.95 15.22 -6.19
CA GLY A 78 -15.29 15.16 -5.57
C GLY A 78 -16.36 14.48 -6.45
N ALA A 79 -15.94 13.81 -7.52
CA ALA A 79 -16.81 13.08 -8.45
C ALA A 79 -16.76 11.58 -8.15
N GLU A 80 -17.40 11.15 -7.07
CA GLU A 80 -17.43 9.74 -6.68
C GLU A 80 -18.18 8.91 -7.72
N VAL A 81 -17.51 7.91 -8.30
CA VAL A 81 -18.13 6.91 -9.17
C VAL A 81 -18.78 5.85 -8.31
N ILE A 82 -20.08 5.61 -8.52
CA ILE A 82 -20.86 4.58 -7.81
C ILE A 82 -21.17 3.36 -8.69
N GLU A 83 -21.13 3.51 -10.02
CA GLU A 83 -21.44 2.43 -10.96
C GLU A 83 -20.63 2.59 -12.25
N ILE A 84 -20.22 1.47 -12.84
CA ILE A 84 -19.73 1.33 -14.20
C ILE A 84 -20.88 0.80 -15.03
N SER A 85 -21.37 1.60 -15.97
CA SER A 85 -22.51 1.23 -16.80
C SER A 85 -22.08 0.22 -17.86
N VAL A 86 -22.80 -0.89 -17.97
CA VAL A 86 -22.48 -1.98 -18.88
C VAL A 86 -23.73 -2.38 -19.66
N LYS A 87 -23.59 -2.54 -20.98
CA LYS A 87 -24.65 -3.02 -21.86
C LYS A 87 -24.11 -4.07 -22.80
N SER A 88 -24.78 -5.22 -22.88
CA SER A 88 -24.37 -6.34 -23.74
C SER A 88 -22.91 -6.76 -23.52
N ASN A 89 -22.51 -6.85 -22.25
CA ASN A 89 -21.13 -7.15 -21.81
C ASN A 89 -20.05 -6.12 -22.21
N VAL A 90 -20.45 -4.91 -22.62
CA VAL A 90 -19.53 -3.83 -22.99
C VAL A 90 -19.72 -2.64 -22.05
N ALA A 91 -18.65 -2.18 -21.41
CA ALA A 91 -18.65 -0.96 -20.61
C ALA A 91 -18.93 0.28 -21.48
N GLN A 92 -19.89 1.09 -21.04
CA GLN A 92 -20.39 2.27 -21.75
C GLN A 92 -20.02 3.59 -21.07
N GLY A 93 -19.54 3.55 -19.83
CA GLY A 93 -19.29 4.74 -19.04
C GLY A 93 -19.35 4.49 -17.54
N VAL A 94 -19.57 5.56 -16.79
CA VAL A 94 -19.71 5.55 -15.34
C VAL A 94 -20.89 6.40 -14.89
N VAL A 95 -21.44 6.09 -13.72
CA VAL A 95 -22.46 6.88 -13.03
C VAL A 95 -21.84 7.44 -11.75
N LEU A 96 -21.98 8.74 -11.54
CA LEU A 96 -21.52 9.43 -10.33
C LEU A 96 -22.56 9.36 -9.22
N SER A 97 -22.13 9.60 -7.97
CA SER A 97 -23.02 9.68 -6.80
C SER A 97 -24.10 10.75 -6.92
N THR A 98 -23.90 11.75 -7.78
CA THR A 98 -24.88 12.78 -8.13
C THR A 98 -25.97 12.30 -9.10
N GLY A 99 -25.82 11.11 -9.68
CA GLY A 99 -26.66 10.58 -10.76
C GLY A 99 -26.22 10.97 -12.17
N GLU A 100 -25.17 11.81 -12.32
CA GLU A 100 -24.60 12.14 -13.62
C GLU A 100 -24.04 10.89 -14.30
N GLN A 101 -24.35 10.71 -15.59
CA GLN A 101 -23.79 9.65 -16.41
C GLN A 101 -22.72 10.19 -17.36
N ILE A 102 -21.52 9.63 -17.30
CA ILE A 102 -20.41 9.97 -18.19
C ILE A 102 -20.19 8.81 -19.15
N LEU A 103 -20.51 9.02 -20.42
CA LEU A 103 -20.31 8.01 -21.47
C LEU A 103 -18.85 7.95 -21.92
N ALA A 104 -18.35 6.74 -22.14
CA ALA A 104 -16.97 6.50 -22.56
C ALA A 104 -16.86 5.27 -23.48
N ARG A 105 -15.90 5.32 -24.41
CA ARG A 105 -15.56 4.17 -25.26
C ARG A 105 -14.76 3.09 -24.52
N ALA A 106 -14.13 3.47 -23.41
CA ALA A 106 -13.35 2.61 -22.54
C ALA A 106 -13.39 3.16 -21.12
N VAL A 107 -13.52 2.26 -20.15
CA VAL A 107 -13.46 2.56 -18.71
C VAL A 107 -12.20 1.93 -18.16
N ILE A 108 -11.38 2.72 -17.47
CA ILE A 108 -10.09 2.28 -16.93
C ILE A 108 -10.14 2.47 -15.42
N SER A 109 -10.28 1.38 -14.68
CA SER A 109 -10.36 1.41 -13.22
C SER A 109 -8.98 1.33 -12.58
N ASN A 110 -8.64 2.35 -11.80
CA ASN A 110 -7.51 2.34 -10.89
C ASN A 110 -7.89 1.81 -9.48
N ALA A 111 -9.18 1.60 -9.22
CA ALA A 111 -9.64 0.99 -7.98
C ALA A 111 -9.16 -0.46 -7.88
N ASP A 112 -9.17 -1.02 -6.67
CA ASP A 112 -8.81 -2.42 -6.49
C ASP A 112 -9.79 -3.37 -7.23
N PRO A 113 -9.37 -4.61 -7.54
CA PRO A 113 -10.21 -5.55 -8.29
C PRO A 113 -11.54 -5.87 -7.59
N LYS A 114 -11.57 -6.02 -6.26
CA LYS A 114 -12.81 -6.30 -5.54
C LYS A 114 -13.75 -5.09 -5.61
N ARG A 115 -13.25 -3.88 -5.37
CA ARG A 115 -14.07 -2.67 -5.49
C ARG A 115 -14.62 -2.51 -6.91
N THR A 116 -13.78 -2.69 -7.93
CA THR A 116 -14.20 -2.58 -9.33
C THR A 116 -15.34 -3.54 -9.66
N PHE A 117 -15.21 -4.83 -9.32
CA PHE A 117 -16.18 -5.83 -9.80
C PHE A 117 -17.31 -6.16 -8.81
N LEU A 118 -17.11 -5.95 -7.51
CA LEU A 118 -18.11 -6.29 -6.47
C LEU A 118 -18.86 -5.06 -5.94
N LYS A 119 -18.32 -3.84 -6.12
CA LYS A 119 -18.97 -2.60 -5.69
C LYS A 119 -19.40 -1.71 -6.86
N LEU A 120 -18.56 -1.59 -7.90
CA LEU A 120 -18.82 -0.66 -9.01
C LEU A 120 -19.48 -1.30 -10.24
N THR A 121 -19.53 -2.62 -10.35
CA THR A 121 -20.25 -3.30 -11.44
C THR A 121 -21.37 -4.16 -10.88
N ASP A 122 -22.45 -4.33 -11.64
CA ASP A 122 -23.50 -5.30 -11.31
C ASP A 122 -22.91 -6.74 -11.30
N PRO A 123 -22.92 -7.45 -10.15
CA PRO A 123 -22.43 -8.82 -10.06
C PRO A 123 -23.14 -9.81 -10.99
N SER A 124 -24.36 -9.52 -11.45
CA SER A 124 -25.12 -10.37 -12.38
C SER A 124 -24.47 -10.49 -13.76
N LEU A 125 -23.61 -9.53 -14.11
CA LEU A 125 -22.87 -9.48 -15.37
C LEU A 125 -21.63 -10.40 -15.36
N LEU A 126 -21.25 -10.91 -14.19
CA LEU A 126 -20.05 -11.71 -14.00
C LEU A 126 -20.42 -13.19 -13.91
N SER A 127 -19.55 -14.05 -14.44
CA SER A 127 -19.77 -15.49 -14.31
C SER A 127 -19.69 -15.91 -12.82
N PRO A 128 -20.51 -16.87 -12.36
CA PRO A 128 -20.47 -17.34 -10.97
C PRO A 128 -19.07 -17.79 -10.54
N THR A 129 -18.31 -18.39 -11.44
CA THR A 129 -16.92 -18.82 -11.21
C THR A 129 -15.99 -17.62 -11.00
N PHE A 130 -16.10 -16.57 -11.82
CA PHE A 130 -15.29 -15.35 -11.66
C PHE A 130 -15.61 -14.66 -10.35
N THR A 131 -16.91 -14.46 -10.04
CA THR A 131 -17.36 -13.84 -8.80
C THR A 131 -16.86 -14.59 -7.57
N LYS A 132 -16.98 -15.93 -7.56
CA LYS A 132 -16.48 -16.76 -6.47
C LYS A 132 -14.95 -16.67 -6.31
N ARG A 133 -14.19 -16.69 -7.41
CA ARG A 133 -12.72 -16.52 -7.34
C ARG A 133 -12.36 -15.15 -6.78
N LEU A 134 -13.03 -14.09 -7.24
CA LEU A 134 -12.77 -12.74 -6.79
C LEU A 134 -13.13 -12.53 -5.31
N GLN A 135 -14.25 -13.08 -4.83
CA GLN A 135 -14.60 -13.05 -3.40
C GLN A 135 -13.49 -13.65 -2.52
N ASN A 136 -12.86 -14.73 -3.00
CA ASN A 136 -11.75 -15.42 -2.34
C ASN A 136 -10.37 -14.80 -2.60
N TYR A 137 -10.25 -13.81 -3.49
CA TYR A 137 -9.00 -13.09 -3.72
C TYR A 137 -8.56 -12.39 -2.44
N ARG A 138 -7.36 -12.67 -1.93
CA ARG A 138 -6.93 -12.17 -0.62
C ARG A 138 -6.44 -10.74 -0.72
N MET A 139 -6.94 -9.91 0.19
CA MET A 139 -6.63 -8.49 0.33
C MET A 139 -6.59 -8.15 1.83
N ASN A 140 -5.83 -8.91 2.61
CA ASN A 140 -5.82 -8.75 4.06
C ASN A 140 -4.82 -7.65 4.44
N GLY A 141 -5.30 -6.42 4.62
CA GLY A 141 -4.47 -5.30 5.06
C GLY A 141 -3.80 -5.59 6.40
N THR A 142 -2.48 -5.33 6.46
CA THR A 142 -1.64 -5.55 7.63
C THR A 142 -0.84 -4.32 8.04
N VAL A 143 -1.13 -3.15 7.48
CA VAL A 143 -0.31 -1.95 7.70
C VAL A 143 -1.16 -0.82 8.26
N ALA A 144 -0.68 -0.23 9.35
CA ALA A 144 -1.15 1.06 9.84
C ALA A 144 -0.10 2.13 9.55
N LYS A 145 -0.54 3.37 9.39
CA LYS A 145 0.30 4.56 9.30
C LYS A 145 0.16 5.37 10.58
N VAL A 146 1.28 5.76 11.17
CA VAL A 146 1.31 6.71 12.28
C VAL A 146 2.18 7.90 11.86
N ASN A 147 1.62 9.10 11.90
CA ASN A 147 2.35 10.34 11.68
C ASN A 147 2.42 11.10 13.00
N LEU A 148 3.61 11.55 13.40
CA LEU A 148 3.81 12.34 14.61
C LEU A 148 4.32 13.73 14.20
N ALA A 149 3.64 14.78 14.67
CA ALA A 149 4.14 16.13 14.63
C ALA A 149 5.03 16.36 15.86
N LEU A 150 6.27 16.79 15.65
CA LEU A 150 7.29 16.88 16.69
C LEU A 150 7.72 18.32 16.95
N SER A 151 7.96 18.63 18.22
CA SER A 151 8.45 19.92 18.69
C SER A 151 9.93 20.15 18.42
N ALA A 152 10.71 19.07 18.28
CA ALA A 152 12.13 18.98 17.96
C ALA A 152 12.47 17.54 17.53
N LEU A 153 13.67 17.31 16.96
CA LEU A 153 14.15 15.95 16.65
C LEU A 153 14.35 15.13 17.93
N PRO A 154 13.90 13.87 17.99
CA PRO A 154 14.17 12.98 19.11
C PRO A 154 15.62 12.49 19.09
N THR A 155 16.15 12.15 20.27
CA THR A 155 17.54 11.70 20.43
C THR A 155 17.57 10.18 20.41
N PHE A 156 18.01 9.60 19.29
CA PHE A 156 18.16 8.14 19.18
C PHE A 156 19.47 7.68 19.82
N ASN A 157 19.37 6.69 20.69
CA ASN A 157 20.50 5.98 21.28
C ASN A 157 21.39 5.39 20.18
N GLY A 158 22.71 5.56 20.31
CA GLY A 158 23.69 5.05 19.33
C GLY A 158 23.90 5.93 18.08
N LEU A 159 23.09 6.97 17.86
CA LEU A 159 23.31 7.91 16.75
C LEU A 159 24.07 9.18 17.17
N ASN A 160 24.26 9.43 18.46
CA ASN A 160 25.02 10.58 19.00
C ASN A 160 24.62 11.94 18.36
N GLY A 161 23.34 12.12 18.04
CA GLY A 161 22.86 13.35 17.38
C GLY A 161 23.16 13.45 15.88
N ASN A 162 23.55 12.37 15.22
CA ASN A 162 23.79 12.33 13.77
C ASN A 162 22.48 12.56 12.98
N ALA A 163 22.25 13.82 12.61
CA ALA A 163 21.08 14.23 11.84
C ALA A 163 21.04 13.62 10.43
N GLU A 164 22.20 13.36 9.81
CA GLU A 164 22.25 12.73 8.48
C GLU A 164 21.73 11.29 8.51
N ALA A 165 22.03 10.54 9.58
CA ALA A 165 21.48 9.22 9.80
C ALA A 165 19.95 9.27 10.00
N LEU A 166 19.45 10.26 10.74
CA LEU A 166 18.01 10.48 10.95
C LEU A 166 17.25 10.90 9.69
N ALA A 167 17.93 11.51 8.73
CA ALA A 167 17.35 11.87 7.42
C ALA A 167 17.14 10.65 6.52
N ARG A 168 17.66 9.47 6.90
CA ARG A 168 17.44 8.20 6.20
C ARG A 168 16.26 7.44 6.80
N ARG A 169 16.04 6.24 6.26
CA ARG A 169 15.05 5.32 6.78
C ARG A 169 15.56 4.66 8.05
N ILE A 170 14.72 4.65 9.06
CA ILE A 170 14.96 3.98 10.34
C ILE A 170 14.08 2.72 10.39
N HIS A 171 14.68 1.61 10.77
CA HIS A 171 14.08 0.28 10.85
C HIS A 171 14.11 -0.22 12.29
N ILE A 172 12.95 -0.62 12.83
CA ILE A 172 12.84 -1.28 14.14
C ILE A 172 12.32 -2.70 13.92
N GLY A 173 13.21 -3.67 14.09
CA GLY A 173 12.94 -5.09 13.89
C GLY A 173 14.27 -5.84 13.90
N PRO A 174 14.88 -6.04 15.08
CA PRO A 174 16.30 -6.38 15.20
C PRO A 174 16.66 -7.81 14.77
N GLU A 175 15.69 -8.72 14.72
CA GLU A 175 15.91 -10.16 14.54
C GLU A 175 14.82 -10.76 13.65
N ILE A 176 15.12 -11.88 12.97
CA ILE A 176 14.12 -12.63 12.18
C ILE A 176 12.96 -13.07 13.08
N ASP A 177 13.26 -13.63 14.25
CA ASP A 177 12.21 -14.11 15.17
C ASP A 177 11.39 -12.97 15.78
N TYR A 178 11.95 -11.76 15.87
CA TYR A 178 11.17 -10.58 16.24
C TYR A 178 10.10 -10.30 15.19
N LEU A 179 10.47 -10.33 13.92
CA LEU A 179 9.55 -10.11 12.80
C LEU A 179 8.49 -11.23 12.71
N GLU A 180 8.88 -12.49 12.93
CA GLU A 180 7.93 -13.62 12.93
C GLU A 180 6.94 -13.54 14.10
N ARG A 181 7.41 -13.24 15.32
CA ARG A 181 6.50 -13.06 16.47
C ARG A 181 5.51 -11.91 16.24
N ALA A 182 5.95 -10.83 15.60
CA ALA A 182 5.06 -9.73 15.25
C ALA A 182 4.00 -10.16 14.24
N PHE A 183 4.35 -11.02 13.28
CA PHE A 183 3.38 -11.63 12.36
C PHE A 183 2.43 -12.58 13.09
N ASP A 184 2.92 -13.44 13.99
CA ASP A 184 2.11 -14.42 14.71
C ASP A 184 0.95 -13.76 15.47
N GLU A 185 1.18 -12.61 16.11
CA GLU A 185 0.10 -11.84 16.76
C GLU A 185 -0.98 -11.41 15.74
N SER A 186 -0.55 -10.83 14.61
CA SER A 186 -1.45 -10.35 13.55
C SER A 186 -2.17 -11.47 12.82
N LYS A 187 -1.54 -12.63 12.69
CA LYS A 187 -2.12 -13.83 12.10
C LYS A 187 -3.36 -14.28 12.86
N TYR A 188 -3.39 -14.06 14.18
CA TYR A 188 -4.55 -14.35 15.04
C TYR A 188 -5.38 -13.12 15.41
N GLY A 189 -5.23 -12.02 14.66
CA GLY A 189 -6.10 -10.84 14.77
C GLY A 189 -5.71 -9.83 15.84
N ASN A 190 -4.49 -9.86 16.39
CA ASN A 190 -3.98 -8.82 17.29
C ASN A 190 -2.92 -8.00 16.56
N PHE A 191 -2.90 -6.68 16.72
CA PHE A 191 -1.70 -5.94 16.30
C PHE A 191 -0.55 -6.23 17.27
N SER A 192 0.68 -6.31 16.76
CA SER A 192 1.81 -6.73 17.59
C SER A 192 2.14 -5.70 18.68
N ARG A 193 2.44 -6.19 19.89
CA ARG A 193 2.96 -5.39 21.00
C ARG A 193 4.42 -4.98 20.80
N ALA A 194 5.13 -5.67 19.91
CA ALA A 194 6.50 -5.41 19.49
C ALA A 194 6.55 -5.34 17.95
N PRO A 195 5.95 -4.28 17.36
CA PRO A 195 5.75 -4.23 15.92
C PRO A 195 7.04 -3.97 15.15
N TYR A 196 7.09 -4.48 13.92
CA TYR A 196 8.03 -4.00 12.92
C TYR A 196 7.64 -2.57 12.50
N LEU A 197 8.54 -1.61 12.72
CA LEU A 197 8.37 -0.22 12.32
C LEU A 197 9.36 0.17 11.22
N GLU A 198 8.86 0.78 10.16
CA GLU A 198 9.67 1.47 9.14
C GLU A 198 9.30 2.95 9.15
N LEU A 199 10.24 3.85 9.44
CA LEU A 199 9.95 5.28 9.60
C LEU A 199 10.98 6.20 8.96
N THR A 200 10.56 7.43 8.70
CA THR A 200 11.36 8.52 8.13
C THR A 200 10.98 9.84 8.78
N ILE A 201 11.90 10.81 8.80
CA ILE A 201 11.65 12.19 9.20
C ILE A 201 11.84 13.09 7.97
N PRO A 202 10.88 13.12 7.02
CA PRO A 202 11.10 13.73 5.70
C PRO A 202 11.37 15.24 5.77
N SER A 203 10.97 15.92 6.84
CA SER A 203 11.31 17.33 7.08
C SER A 203 12.81 17.61 7.20
N LEU A 204 13.66 16.59 7.41
CA LEU A 204 15.12 16.74 7.39
C LEU A 204 15.66 16.87 5.96
N THR A 205 15.02 16.21 5.00
CA THR A 205 15.39 16.25 3.59
C THR A 205 14.70 17.40 2.87
N ASP A 206 13.46 17.70 3.27
CA ASP A 206 12.65 18.77 2.70
C ASP A 206 12.02 19.62 3.81
N PRO A 207 12.63 20.77 4.17
CA PRO A 207 12.13 21.65 5.21
C PRO A 207 10.73 22.21 4.95
N SER A 208 10.21 22.20 3.71
CA SER A 208 8.85 22.71 3.45
C SER A 208 7.74 21.82 4.02
N LEU A 209 8.07 20.62 4.50
CA LEU A 209 7.13 19.65 5.05
C LEU A 209 6.77 19.90 6.53
N ALA A 210 7.44 20.83 7.20
CA ALA A 210 7.12 21.21 8.58
C ALA A 210 7.45 22.69 8.84
N PRO A 211 6.78 23.35 9.81
CA PRO A 211 7.20 24.67 10.28
C PRO A 211 8.64 24.68 10.81
N GLU A 212 9.25 25.87 10.85
CA GLU A 212 10.63 26.03 11.36
C GLU A 212 10.78 25.46 12.79
N GLY A 213 11.84 24.68 12.99
CA GLY A 213 12.12 24.00 14.26
C GLY A 213 11.17 22.84 14.61
N LYS A 214 10.21 22.52 13.74
CA LYS A 214 9.29 21.37 13.88
C LYS A 214 9.61 20.29 12.87
N HIS A 215 9.17 19.08 13.17
CA HIS A 215 9.41 17.93 12.31
C HIS A 215 8.17 17.06 12.19
N VAL A 216 8.08 16.33 11.08
CA VAL A 216 7.11 15.25 10.90
C VAL A 216 7.86 13.93 10.89
N MET A 217 7.45 13.00 11.76
CA MET A 217 7.92 11.62 11.73
C MET A 217 6.82 10.75 11.15
N SER A 218 7.11 10.07 10.05
CA SER A 218 6.15 9.27 9.29
C SER A 218 6.51 7.79 9.41
N ILE A 219 5.62 7.02 10.05
CA ILE A 219 5.88 5.65 10.51
C ILE A 219 4.89 4.70 9.85
N TYR A 220 5.40 3.63 9.25
CA TYR A 220 4.62 2.45 8.94
C TYR A 220 4.76 1.46 10.09
N MET A 221 3.62 1.01 10.60
CA MET A 221 3.56 -0.13 11.51
C MET A 221 3.07 -1.34 10.73
N GLN A 222 3.95 -2.32 10.56
CA GLN A 222 3.60 -3.60 9.97
C GLN A 222 2.90 -4.47 11.02
N TYR A 223 1.99 -5.33 10.55
CA TYR A 223 1.19 -6.28 11.33
C TYR A 223 0.12 -5.63 12.21
N ALA A 224 -0.63 -4.69 11.62
CA ALA A 224 -1.93 -4.22 12.10
C ALA A 224 -3.03 -4.84 11.23
N PRO A 225 -3.71 -5.93 11.66
CA PRO A 225 -4.66 -6.64 10.79
C PRO A 225 -5.96 -5.86 10.58
N TYR A 226 -6.56 -5.98 9.39
CA TYR A 226 -7.84 -5.34 9.08
C TYR A 226 -8.97 -5.75 10.05
N LYS A 227 -9.08 -7.05 10.35
CA LYS A 227 -10.02 -7.58 11.34
C LYS A 227 -9.30 -7.86 12.65
N LEU A 228 -9.73 -7.19 13.71
CA LEU A 228 -9.26 -7.47 15.05
C LEU A 228 -9.99 -8.67 15.65
N LYS A 229 -9.28 -9.45 16.46
CA LYS A 229 -9.85 -10.57 17.22
C LYS A 229 -10.85 -10.07 18.27
N ASN A 230 -10.51 -8.97 18.92
CA ASN A 230 -11.31 -8.34 19.98
C ASN A 230 -11.49 -6.86 19.66
N GLY A 231 -12.73 -6.38 19.69
CA GLY A 231 -13.07 -4.98 19.42
C GLY A 231 -12.91 -4.57 17.95
N ASN A 232 -12.82 -3.27 17.71
CA ASN A 232 -12.66 -2.68 16.38
C ASN A 232 -11.58 -1.58 16.40
N TRP A 233 -11.28 -1.03 15.22
CA TRP A 233 -10.24 0.00 15.10
C TRP A 233 -10.63 1.33 15.74
N GLU A 234 -11.91 1.68 15.89
CA GLU A 234 -12.31 2.88 16.64
C GLU A 234 -11.86 2.80 18.10
N GLU A 235 -12.01 1.63 18.72
CA GLU A 235 -11.63 1.37 20.11
C GLU A 235 -10.11 1.19 20.32
N GLN A 236 -9.44 0.55 19.35
CA GLN A 236 -8.03 0.12 19.50
C GLN A 236 -7.02 1.09 18.87
N ARG A 237 -7.47 2.11 18.14
CA ARG A 237 -6.58 3.08 17.45
C ARG A 237 -5.57 3.73 18.39
N THR A 238 -6.02 4.23 19.53
CA THR A 238 -5.14 4.89 20.51
C THR A 238 -4.10 3.91 21.05
N ALA A 239 -4.52 2.69 21.40
CA ALA A 239 -3.62 1.65 21.88
C ALA A 239 -2.55 1.25 20.85
N LEU A 240 -2.89 1.26 19.55
CA LEU A 240 -1.93 1.08 18.47
C LEU A 240 -0.90 2.22 18.43
N GLY A 241 -1.36 3.48 18.50
CA GLY A 241 -0.48 4.65 18.54
C GLY A 241 0.47 4.63 19.74
N ASP A 242 -0.06 4.32 20.92
CA ASP A 242 0.71 4.20 22.16
C ASP A 242 1.75 3.07 22.05
N THR A 243 1.41 1.95 21.42
CA THR A 243 2.35 0.85 21.17
C THR A 243 3.51 1.30 20.27
N VAL A 244 3.22 2.02 19.18
CA VAL A 244 4.24 2.57 18.30
C VAL A 244 5.17 3.54 19.06
N VAL A 245 4.60 4.48 19.81
CA VAL A 245 5.39 5.46 20.59
C VAL A 245 6.22 4.74 21.66
N LYS A 246 5.64 3.78 22.38
CA LYS A 246 6.33 2.99 23.40
C LYS A 246 7.50 2.19 22.82
N THR A 247 7.33 1.58 21.65
CA THR A 247 8.41 0.84 20.97
C THR A 247 9.54 1.80 20.56
N LEU A 248 9.20 2.96 19.99
CA LEU A 248 10.21 3.95 19.61
C LEU A 248 10.92 4.58 20.82
N ALA A 249 10.22 4.77 21.95
CA ALA A 249 10.79 5.33 23.16
C ALA A 249 11.91 4.45 23.77
N GLN A 250 11.98 3.16 23.43
CA GLN A 250 13.11 2.30 23.81
C GLN A 250 14.42 2.73 23.13
N TYR A 251 14.32 3.31 21.93
CA TYR A 251 15.45 3.77 21.13
C TYR A 251 15.64 5.29 21.21
N ALA A 252 14.57 6.04 21.43
CA ALA A 252 14.57 7.49 21.60
C ALA A 252 13.72 7.91 22.81
N PRO A 253 14.28 7.83 24.04
CA PRO A 253 13.52 8.01 25.29
C PRO A 253 12.83 9.37 25.45
N ASP A 254 13.34 10.41 24.78
CA ASP A 254 12.79 11.76 24.80
C ASP A 254 11.67 12.00 23.78
N LEU A 255 11.38 11.02 22.91
CA LEU A 255 10.34 11.12 21.89
C LEU A 255 8.96 11.47 22.46
N PRO A 256 8.43 10.81 23.53
CA PRO A 256 7.09 11.11 24.04
C PRO A 256 6.91 12.57 24.43
N GLY A 257 7.93 13.20 25.03
CA GLY A 257 7.90 14.62 25.42
C GLY A 257 8.01 15.59 24.24
N LYS A 258 8.30 15.11 23.04
CA LYS A 258 8.43 15.90 21.82
C LYS A 258 7.21 15.83 20.91
N ILE A 259 6.23 14.95 21.18
CA ILE A 259 5.04 14.80 20.35
C ILE A 259 4.07 15.96 20.61
N LEU A 260 3.77 16.75 19.58
CA LEU A 260 2.77 17.82 19.60
C LEU A 260 1.38 17.32 19.21
N SER A 261 1.33 16.39 18.25
CA SER A 261 0.10 15.79 17.75
C SER A 261 0.43 14.49 17.02
N HIS A 262 -0.57 13.64 16.87
CA HIS A 262 -0.45 12.39 16.12
C HIS A 262 -1.65 12.18 15.20
N GLN A 263 -1.41 11.47 14.10
CA GLN A 263 -2.43 10.94 13.21
C GLN A 263 -2.20 9.45 13.06
N ILE A 264 -3.24 8.65 13.27
CA ILE A 264 -3.20 7.20 13.16
C ILE A 264 -4.19 6.81 12.06
N ILE A 265 -3.71 6.13 11.02
CA ILE A 265 -4.49 5.62 9.89
C ILE A 265 -4.40 4.10 9.94
N THR A 266 -5.50 3.45 10.27
CA THR A 266 -5.66 2.01 10.40
C THR A 266 -6.07 1.40 9.05
N PRO A 267 -5.99 0.07 8.88
CA PRO A 267 -6.53 -0.60 7.70
C PRO A 267 -8.01 -0.30 7.44
N ALA A 268 -8.82 -0.03 8.47
CA ALA A 268 -10.22 0.36 8.31
C ALA A 268 -10.34 1.73 7.62
N ASP A 269 -9.55 2.72 8.07
CA ASP A 269 -9.52 4.05 7.42
C ASP A 269 -9.00 3.95 5.98
N LEU A 270 -8.07 3.01 5.72
CA LEU A 270 -7.55 2.77 4.38
C LEU A 270 -8.66 2.32 3.41
N GLU A 271 -9.57 1.45 3.85
CA GLU A 271 -10.73 1.07 3.05
C GLU A 271 -11.73 2.21 2.90
N GLU A 272 -12.04 2.90 4.01
CA GLU A 272 -13.07 3.94 4.03
C GLU A 272 -12.67 5.18 3.23
N GLN A 273 -11.48 5.72 3.47
CA GLN A 273 -11.06 7.02 2.91
C GLN A 273 -10.45 6.90 1.52
N TYR A 274 -9.75 5.80 1.23
CA TYR A 274 -9.01 5.62 -0.02
C TYR A 274 -9.57 4.50 -0.91
N GLY A 275 -10.63 3.82 -0.47
CA GLY A 275 -11.27 2.76 -1.23
C GLY A 275 -10.42 1.49 -1.36
N LEU A 276 -9.43 1.28 -0.48
CA LEU A 276 -8.55 0.11 -0.50
C LEU A 276 -9.25 -1.08 0.18
N THR A 277 -9.93 -1.93 -0.58
CA THR A 277 -10.67 -3.07 0.00
C THR A 277 -9.78 -3.93 0.92
N GLY A 278 -10.25 -4.18 2.13
CA GLY A 278 -9.55 -4.88 3.21
C GLY A 278 -8.36 -4.12 3.80
N GLY A 279 -8.21 -2.82 3.50
CA GLY A 279 -7.07 -2.01 3.93
C GLY A 279 -5.74 -2.39 3.30
N HIS A 280 -5.75 -3.11 2.17
CA HIS A 280 -4.54 -3.67 1.57
C HIS A 280 -3.87 -2.69 0.60
N ILE A 281 -2.72 -2.13 1.00
CA ILE A 281 -2.00 -1.07 0.27
C ILE A 281 -1.52 -1.44 -1.13
N PHE A 282 -1.41 -2.75 -1.45
CA PHE A 282 -1.10 -3.21 -2.81
C PHE A 282 -2.30 -3.71 -3.62
N HIS A 283 -3.54 -3.56 -3.14
CA HIS A 283 -4.75 -4.07 -3.82
C HIS A 283 -4.76 -5.61 -3.98
N GLY A 284 -4.23 -6.33 -2.99
CA GLY A 284 -4.19 -7.79 -2.93
C GLY A 284 -2.81 -8.35 -2.64
N GLU A 285 -2.78 -9.53 -2.04
CA GLU A 285 -1.55 -10.18 -1.56
C GLU A 285 -0.52 -10.33 -2.67
N LEU A 286 0.75 -10.37 -2.27
CA LEU A 286 1.90 -10.66 -3.15
C LEU A 286 2.33 -12.13 -3.06
N ALA A 287 1.38 -13.00 -2.70
CA ALA A 287 1.59 -14.44 -2.62
C ALA A 287 1.83 -15.05 -4.01
N LEU A 288 2.50 -16.21 -4.04
CA LEU A 288 2.88 -16.91 -5.28
C LEU A 288 1.70 -17.20 -6.21
N ASP A 289 0.51 -17.40 -5.66
CA ASP A 289 -0.75 -17.66 -6.34
C ASP A 289 -1.57 -16.39 -6.68
N GLN A 290 -1.07 -15.19 -6.36
CA GLN A 290 -1.72 -13.89 -6.63
C GLN A 290 -0.80 -12.87 -7.31
N ILE A 291 0.33 -13.33 -7.87
CA ILE A 291 1.33 -12.49 -8.53
C ILE A 291 1.55 -12.92 -9.99
N PHE A 292 2.25 -12.08 -10.77
CA PHE A 292 2.48 -12.27 -12.20
C PHE A 292 1.17 -12.54 -12.98
N THR A 293 1.09 -13.68 -13.67
CA THR A 293 -0.05 -14.11 -14.50
C THR A 293 -1.31 -14.41 -13.68
N MET A 294 -1.19 -14.42 -12.36
CA MET A 294 -2.30 -14.61 -11.42
C MET A 294 -2.85 -13.29 -10.89
N ARG A 295 -2.34 -12.13 -11.33
CA ARG A 295 -2.73 -10.81 -10.79
C ARG A 295 -3.54 -9.97 -11.80
N PRO A 296 -4.84 -9.71 -11.55
CA PRO A 296 -5.58 -10.06 -10.33
C PRO A 296 -6.03 -11.51 -10.27
N MET A 297 -6.22 -12.18 -11.41
CA MET A 297 -6.59 -13.59 -11.50
C MET A 297 -6.06 -14.18 -12.81
N LEU A 298 -5.97 -15.52 -12.88
CA LEU A 298 -5.76 -16.22 -14.15
C LEU A 298 -6.74 -15.75 -15.22
N ASP A 299 -6.27 -15.76 -16.46
CA ASP A 299 -6.96 -15.30 -17.67
C ASP A 299 -7.15 -13.78 -17.77
N TRP A 300 -7.10 -13.06 -16.64
CA TRP A 300 -7.35 -11.61 -16.55
C TRP A 300 -6.13 -10.78 -16.14
N ALA A 301 -4.93 -11.37 -16.15
CA ALA A 301 -3.68 -10.70 -15.79
C ALA A 301 -3.05 -9.81 -16.91
N ARG A 302 -3.82 -9.50 -17.95
CA ARG A 302 -3.39 -8.67 -19.09
C ARG A 302 -4.19 -7.38 -19.21
N TYR A 303 -4.55 -6.79 -18.06
CA TYR A 303 -5.25 -5.51 -17.90
C TYR A 303 -6.69 -5.46 -18.41
N ARG A 304 -7.08 -6.34 -19.34
CA ARG A 304 -8.46 -6.59 -19.77
C ARG A 304 -9.25 -7.32 -18.69
N THR A 305 -10.56 -7.21 -18.77
CA THR A 305 -11.50 -7.83 -17.84
C THR A 305 -12.56 -8.66 -18.58
N PRO A 306 -13.38 -9.47 -17.88
CA PRO A 306 -14.50 -10.19 -18.51
C PRO A 306 -15.51 -9.28 -19.20
N ILE A 307 -15.51 -7.99 -18.87
CA ILE A 307 -16.38 -6.98 -19.47
C ILE A 307 -15.56 -6.24 -20.52
N ASP A 308 -16.02 -6.27 -21.77
CA ASP A 308 -15.37 -5.59 -22.86
C ASP A 308 -15.30 -4.08 -22.57
N ASN A 309 -14.21 -3.44 -22.94
CA ASN A 309 -13.94 -2.02 -22.68
C ASN A 309 -13.76 -1.62 -21.21
N LEU A 310 -13.81 -2.55 -20.28
CA LEU A 310 -13.38 -2.32 -18.91
C LEU A 310 -11.95 -2.85 -18.73
N TYR A 311 -11.08 -2.01 -18.19
CA TYR A 311 -9.66 -2.30 -17.95
C TYR A 311 -9.28 -1.99 -16.50
N LEU A 312 -8.24 -2.66 -16.00
CA LEU A 312 -7.59 -2.35 -14.72
C LEU A 312 -6.21 -1.75 -14.96
N CYS A 313 -5.85 -0.70 -14.21
CA CYS A 313 -4.56 -0.01 -14.36
C CYS A 313 -3.78 0.21 -13.05
N GLY A 314 -4.35 -0.16 -11.90
CA GLY A 314 -3.75 0.06 -10.59
C GLY A 314 -2.92 -1.10 -10.05
N SER A 315 -2.56 -1.01 -8.77
CA SER A 315 -1.75 -2.00 -8.02
C SER A 315 -2.36 -3.41 -7.98
N GLY A 316 -3.64 -3.55 -8.32
CA GLY A 316 -4.31 -4.84 -8.47
C GLY A 316 -3.91 -5.61 -9.73
N THR A 317 -3.04 -5.04 -10.56
CA THR A 317 -2.50 -5.66 -11.79
C THR A 317 -0.98 -5.78 -11.70
N HIS A 318 -0.37 -6.73 -12.41
CA HIS A 318 1.09 -6.82 -12.48
C HIS A 318 1.71 -5.53 -13.05
N PRO A 319 2.84 -5.01 -12.51
CA PRO A 319 3.70 -5.58 -11.46
C PRO A 319 3.19 -5.43 -10.02
N GLY A 320 2.23 -4.54 -9.77
CA GLY A 320 1.42 -4.51 -8.55
C GLY A 320 2.02 -3.83 -7.33
N THR A 321 3.34 -3.66 -7.24
CA THR A 321 4.00 -3.05 -6.07
C THR A 321 4.70 -1.73 -6.39
N GLY A 322 4.65 -0.83 -5.42
CA GLY A 322 5.36 0.44 -5.44
C GLY A 322 4.77 1.50 -6.38
N LEU A 323 5.33 2.69 -6.32
CA LEU A 323 4.92 3.85 -7.12
C LEU A 323 5.73 3.92 -8.43
N THR A 324 5.72 2.83 -9.20
CA THR A 324 6.54 2.67 -10.42
C THR A 324 5.88 3.22 -11.69
N GLY A 325 4.57 3.43 -11.67
CA GLY A 325 3.77 3.81 -12.86
C GLY A 325 3.60 2.69 -13.90
N ALA A 326 4.17 1.51 -13.69
CA ALA A 326 4.23 0.44 -14.67
C ALA A 326 2.85 -0.16 -15.00
N SER A 327 1.99 -0.39 -13.99
CA SER A 327 0.63 -0.91 -14.20
C SER A 327 -0.18 0.00 -15.12
N GLY A 328 -0.15 1.31 -14.88
CA GLY A 328 -0.81 2.31 -15.72
C GLY A 328 -0.25 2.35 -17.14
N ALA A 329 1.07 2.35 -17.29
CA ALA A 329 1.73 2.36 -18.59
C ALA A 329 1.42 1.10 -19.41
N ASN A 330 1.39 -0.07 -18.77
CA ASN A 330 1.09 -1.33 -19.44
C ASN A 330 -0.39 -1.43 -19.84
N ALA A 331 -1.31 -1.03 -18.95
CA ALA A 331 -2.74 -0.96 -19.27
C ALA A 331 -2.98 -0.05 -20.48
N ALA A 332 -2.37 1.15 -20.51
CA ALA A 332 -2.48 2.08 -21.62
C ALA A 332 -2.05 1.47 -22.96
N ARG A 333 -0.97 0.68 -22.98
CA ARG A 333 -0.51 -0.02 -24.20
C ARG A 333 -1.55 -1.01 -24.72
N GLU A 334 -2.16 -1.80 -23.84
CA GLU A 334 -3.19 -2.76 -24.24
C GLU A 334 -4.48 -2.06 -24.72
N ILE A 335 -4.88 -1.00 -24.04
CA ILE A 335 -6.03 -0.17 -24.43
C ILE A 335 -5.83 0.44 -25.81
N ILE A 336 -4.64 1.01 -26.08
CA ILE A 336 -4.34 1.61 -27.39
C ILE A 336 -4.38 0.56 -28.50
N LYS A 337 -3.89 -0.66 -28.27
CA LYS A 337 -3.97 -1.76 -29.23
C LYS A 337 -5.43 -2.10 -29.56
N ASP A 338 -6.25 -2.28 -28.52
CA ASP A 338 -7.66 -2.65 -28.70
C ASP A 338 -8.48 -1.56 -29.41
N ILE A 339 -8.25 -0.29 -29.05
CA ILE A 339 -8.93 0.84 -29.70
C ILE A 339 -8.53 0.95 -31.18
N LYS A 340 -7.25 0.70 -31.51
CA LYS A 340 -6.78 0.71 -32.90
C LYS A 340 -7.32 -0.45 -33.73
N ALA A 341 -7.40 -1.65 -33.16
CA ALA A 341 -7.91 -2.83 -33.87
C ALA A 341 -9.39 -2.75 -34.25
N ARG A 342 -10.14 -1.79 -33.68
CA ARG A 342 -11.56 -1.55 -33.93
C ARG A 342 -11.83 -0.39 -34.89
N ARG A 343 -10.78 0.30 -35.34
CA ARG A 343 -10.84 1.30 -36.41
C ARG A 343 -10.60 0.62 -37.74
#